data_AF-A0A9W4K8W9-F1
#
_entry.id   AF-A0A9W4K8W9-F1
#
_cell.length_a   1.000
_cell.length_b   1.000
_cell.length_c   1.000
_cell.angle_alpha   90.00
_cell.angle_beta   90.00
_cell.angle_gamma   90.00
#
_symmetry.space_group_name_H-M   'P 1'
#
loop_
_entity.id
_entity.type
_entity.pdbx_description
1 polymer ?
#
loop_
_entity_poly.entity_id
_entity_poly.type
_entity_poly.pdbx_seq_one_letter_code
_entity_poly.pdbx_strand_id
1 'polypeptide(L)'
;MNVPTDLNGLVDTWGMQACMPRDLTTSLWKSTRDRQDFTEELYLNVTLIQYKLNKVQQNSTFYKVMLDTTAGNFELPNYMNGEIAGSLLEKDPNRLCGEHCERQTINGDEGRKVGDKRRGINTANDSTLPLEVVTDKGPLLTIVLAPFGDTSFIQSRQAHPQAYASVIYLWSRSLPMQGLVLSWLP
;
A
#
# COMPACT_ATOMS: atom_id res chain seq x y z
N MET A 1 -3.57 1.68 38.02
CA MET A 1 -4.82 1.92 37.26
C MET A 1 -5.34 0.57 36.81
N ASN A 2 -6.55 0.19 37.23
CA ASN A 2 -7.09 -1.16 37.04
C ASN A 2 -7.67 -1.30 35.63
N VAL A 3 -7.22 -2.33 34.90
CA VAL A 3 -7.73 -2.69 33.58
C VAL A 3 -9.13 -3.30 33.75
N PRO A 4 -10.17 -2.84 33.03
CA PRO A 4 -11.48 -3.49 33.06
C PRO A 4 -11.37 -4.85 32.36
N THR A 5 -11.44 -5.91 33.14
CA THR A 5 -11.60 -7.29 32.66
C THR A 5 -13.09 -7.63 32.54
N ASP A 6 -13.45 -8.49 31.59
CA ASP A 6 -14.75 -9.20 31.63
C ASP A 6 -14.95 -9.88 33.00
N LEU A 7 -16.18 -10.26 33.34
CA LEU A 7 -16.60 -11.00 34.54
C LEU A 7 -15.77 -12.28 34.82
N ASN A 8 -14.94 -12.71 33.87
CA ASN A 8 -14.01 -13.84 33.96
C ASN A 8 -12.51 -13.45 34.04
N GLY A 9 -12.14 -12.16 34.14
CA GLY A 9 -10.73 -11.74 34.11
C GLY A 9 -10.11 -11.63 32.70
N LEU A 10 -10.94 -11.72 31.67
CA LEU A 10 -10.54 -11.88 30.28
C LEU A 10 -10.71 -10.56 29.50
N VAL A 11 -9.70 -10.16 28.72
CA VAL A 11 -9.70 -8.92 27.93
C VAL A 11 -9.82 -9.28 26.45
N ASP A 12 -10.87 -8.77 25.80
CA ASP A 12 -11.01 -8.83 24.33
C ASP A 12 -9.90 -7.98 23.70
N THR A 13 -9.03 -8.61 22.91
CA THR A 13 -7.90 -7.92 22.27
C THR A 13 -7.81 -8.27 20.79
N TRP A 14 -7.31 -7.33 20.00
CA TRP A 14 -7.12 -7.53 18.57
C TRP A 14 -5.71 -7.13 18.16
N GLY A 15 -5.23 -7.70 17.06
CA GLY A 15 -3.94 -7.39 16.49
C GLY A 15 -3.98 -7.62 14.99
N MET A 16 -3.21 -6.83 14.25
CA MET A 16 -3.05 -6.96 12.81
C MET A 16 -1.59 -6.72 12.48
N GLN A 17 -0.97 -7.67 11.81
CA GLN A 17 0.41 -7.55 11.34
C GLN A 17 0.42 -7.68 9.83
N ALA A 18 1.07 -6.72 9.18
CA ALA A 18 1.30 -6.70 7.75
C ALA A 18 2.77 -7.01 7.47
N CYS A 19 3.04 -7.88 6.51
CA CYS A 19 4.39 -8.21 6.05
C CYS A 19 4.39 -8.33 4.53
N MET A 20 5.29 -7.61 3.88
CA MET A 20 5.56 -7.78 2.45
C MET A 20 6.96 -8.38 2.32
N PRO A 21 7.13 -9.55 1.69
CA PRO A 21 8.37 -10.34 1.77
C PRO A 21 9.50 -9.83 0.87
N ARG A 22 9.21 -8.90 -0.04
CA ARG A 22 10.18 -8.35 -0.99
C ARG A 22 10.93 -7.17 -0.35
N ASP A 23 12.13 -6.88 -0.85
CA ASP A 23 12.83 -5.63 -0.52
C ASP A 23 12.02 -4.41 -0.96
N LEU A 24 11.45 -3.71 0.02
CA LEU A 24 10.56 -2.56 -0.16
C LEU A 24 11.31 -1.24 -0.41
N THR A 25 12.65 -1.25 -0.31
CA THR A 25 13.49 -0.10 -0.66
C THR A 25 13.73 -0.01 -2.17
N THR A 26 13.44 -1.08 -2.90
CA THR A 26 13.65 -1.17 -4.35
C THR A 26 12.34 -1.04 -5.14
N SER A 27 12.31 -0.09 -6.07
CA SER A 27 11.14 0.11 -6.92
C SER A 27 10.90 -1.08 -7.85
N LEU A 28 9.61 -1.39 -8.08
CA LEU A 28 9.16 -2.28 -9.15
C LEU A 28 9.06 -1.55 -10.50
N TRP A 29 8.96 -0.22 -10.46
CA TRP A 29 8.84 0.61 -11.64
C TRP A 29 10.17 0.63 -12.39
N LYS A 30 10.11 0.33 -13.68
CA LYS A 30 11.21 0.56 -14.61
C LYS A 30 11.01 1.94 -15.22
N SER A 31 12.09 2.70 -15.39
CA SER A 31 12.02 3.98 -16.13
C SER A 31 11.88 3.70 -17.63
N THR A 32 10.67 3.39 -18.06
CA THR A 32 10.29 3.14 -19.46
C THR A 32 8.84 3.56 -19.69
N ARG A 33 8.53 3.93 -20.94
CA ARG A 33 7.17 4.24 -21.41
C ARG A 33 6.46 3.04 -22.04
N ASP A 34 7.18 1.93 -22.20
CA ASP A 34 6.59 0.64 -22.57
C ASP A 34 5.71 0.12 -21.43
N ARG A 35 4.77 -0.78 -21.77
CA ARG A 35 3.92 -1.46 -20.78
C ARG A 35 4.76 -2.20 -19.76
N GLN A 36 4.31 -2.17 -18.51
CA GLN A 36 4.91 -2.88 -17.40
C GLN A 36 3.84 -3.60 -16.61
N ASP A 37 4.09 -4.88 -16.33
CA ASP A 37 3.25 -5.72 -15.49
C ASP A 37 4.12 -6.26 -14.35
N PHE A 38 3.63 -6.18 -13.12
CA PHE A 38 4.29 -6.76 -11.95
C PHE A 38 3.27 -7.12 -10.86
N THR A 39 3.68 -8.01 -9.97
CA THR A 39 2.87 -8.48 -8.85
C THR A 39 3.51 -8.08 -7.53
N GLU A 40 2.70 -7.60 -6.61
CA GLU A 40 3.08 -7.38 -5.21
C GLU A 40 2.35 -8.37 -4.29
N GLU A 41 3.02 -8.79 -3.22
CA GLU A 41 2.45 -9.71 -2.23
C GLU A 41 2.45 -9.09 -0.83
N LEU A 42 1.38 -9.34 -0.09
CA LEU A 42 1.21 -8.95 1.30
C LEU A 42 0.65 -10.13 2.09
N TYR A 43 1.26 -10.40 3.24
CA TYR A 43 0.78 -11.34 4.23
C TYR A 43 0.20 -10.54 5.40
N LEU A 44 -1.07 -10.81 5.72
CA LEU A 44 -1.77 -10.21 6.85
C LEU A 44 -2.04 -11.29 7.90
N ASN A 45 -1.58 -11.07 9.12
CA ASN A 45 -1.97 -11.85 10.28
C ASN A 45 -2.95 -11.04 11.12
N VAL A 46 -4.20 -11.48 11.19
CA VAL A 46 -5.24 -10.86 12.01
C VAL A 46 -5.49 -11.73 13.22
N THR A 47 -5.22 -11.20 14.40
CA THR A 47 -5.44 -11.84 15.68
C THR A 47 -6.65 -11.21 16.36
N LEU A 48 -7.61 -12.03 16.76
CA LEU A 48 -8.81 -11.62 17.49
C LEU A 48 -8.94 -12.53 18.71
N ILE A 49 -8.54 -12.07 19.88
CA ILE A 49 -8.64 -12.85 21.11
C ILE A 49 -10.00 -12.62 21.72
N GLN A 50 -10.72 -13.73 21.98
CA GLN A 50 -12.02 -13.79 22.67
C GLN A 50 -13.23 -13.21 21.92
N TYR A 51 -13.02 -12.74 20.69
CA TYR A 51 -14.11 -12.38 19.79
C TYR A 51 -14.89 -13.63 19.35
N LYS A 52 -16.17 -13.70 19.73
CA LYS A 52 -17.12 -14.73 19.28
C LYS A 52 -17.85 -14.26 18.03
N LEU A 53 -17.21 -14.39 16.86
CA LEU A 53 -17.92 -14.31 15.58
C LEU A 53 -18.61 -15.65 15.33
N ASN A 54 -19.94 -15.66 15.21
CA ASN A 54 -20.74 -16.88 14.93
C ASN A 54 -20.52 -18.05 15.91
N LYS A 55 -20.32 -17.77 17.21
CA LYS A 55 -20.05 -18.76 18.28
C LYS A 55 -18.74 -19.55 18.14
N VAL A 56 -17.89 -19.22 17.17
CA VAL A 56 -16.54 -19.79 17.03
C VAL A 56 -15.54 -18.83 17.64
N GLN A 57 -14.71 -19.32 18.56
CA GLN A 57 -13.60 -18.55 19.10
C GLN A 57 -12.54 -18.42 18.00
N GLN A 58 -12.33 -17.21 17.52
CA GLN A 58 -11.21 -16.90 16.62
C GLN A 58 -9.96 -16.71 17.48
N ASN A 59 -8.80 -17.07 16.93
CA ASN A 59 -7.49 -16.82 17.55
C ASN A 59 -6.66 -15.94 16.62
N SER A 60 -6.06 -16.51 15.59
CA SER A 60 -5.33 -15.81 14.53
C SER A 60 -5.71 -16.40 13.17
N THR A 61 -5.88 -15.54 12.18
CA THR A 61 -6.13 -15.90 10.77
C THR A 61 -5.10 -15.23 9.88
N PHE A 62 -4.54 -15.98 8.96
CA PHE A 62 -3.58 -15.51 7.98
C PHE A 62 -4.24 -15.32 6.62
N TYR A 63 -3.96 -14.19 5.97
CA TYR A 63 -4.41 -13.86 4.64
C TYR A 63 -3.21 -13.55 3.75
N LYS A 64 -3.21 -14.09 2.53
CA LYS A 64 -2.30 -13.68 1.47
C LYS A 64 -3.09 -12.79 0.51
N VAL A 65 -2.59 -11.57 0.29
CA VAL A 65 -3.10 -10.62 -0.69
C VAL A 65 -2.08 -10.52 -1.80
N MET A 66 -2.54 -10.64 -3.04
CA MET A 66 -1.74 -10.44 -4.24
C MET A 66 -2.34 -9.31 -5.06
N LEU A 67 -1.51 -8.38 -5.51
CA LEU A 67 -1.93 -7.28 -6.38
C LEU A 67 -1.16 -7.33 -7.68
N ASP A 68 -1.86 -7.66 -8.76
CA ASP A 68 -1.33 -7.57 -10.12
C ASP A 68 -1.53 -6.15 -10.64
N THR A 69 -0.44 -5.48 -10.94
CA THR A 69 -0.42 -4.11 -11.45
C THR A 69 0.03 -4.10 -12.90
N THR A 70 -0.76 -3.44 -13.73
CA THR A 70 -0.40 -3.11 -15.11
C THR A 70 -0.34 -1.60 -15.27
N ALA A 71 0.75 -1.09 -15.82
CA ALA A 71 0.87 0.31 -16.23
C ALA A 71 1.29 0.40 -17.69
N GLY A 72 0.71 1.36 -18.40
CA GLY A 72 1.00 1.62 -19.79
C GLY A 72 0.22 2.83 -20.28
N ASN A 73 0.50 3.24 -21.51
CA ASN A 73 -0.24 4.33 -22.16
C ASN A 73 -1.46 3.74 -22.87
N PHE A 74 -2.55 4.49 -22.94
CA PHE A 74 -3.71 4.17 -23.76
C PHE A 74 -4.28 5.44 -24.37
N GLU A 75 -5.03 5.31 -25.45
CA GLU A 75 -5.65 6.44 -26.13
C GLU A 75 -6.89 6.91 -25.36
N LEU A 76 -7.00 8.20 -25.08
CA LEU A 76 -8.21 8.77 -24.49
C LEU A 76 -9.35 8.82 -25.52
N PRO A 77 -10.62 8.72 -25.08
CA PRO A 77 -11.78 8.99 -25.92
C PRO A 77 -11.65 10.31 -26.68
N ASN A 78 -11.90 10.30 -27.99
CA ASN A 78 -11.93 11.50 -28.83
C ASN A 78 -12.92 11.35 -30.01
N TYR A 79 -13.22 12.45 -30.69
CA TYR A 79 -14.20 12.47 -31.78
C TYR A 79 -13.80 11.61 -32.99
N MET A 80 -12.50 11.31 -33.17
CA MET A 80 -12.02 10.47 -34.28
C MET A 80 -12.15 8.98 -33.98
N ASN A 81 -12.15 8.58 -32.70
CA ASN A 81 -12.31 7.19 -32.27
C ASN A 81 -13.72 6.88 -31.76
N GLY A 82 -14.70 7.76 -32.05
CA GLY A 82 -16.10 7.57 -31.65
C GLY A 82 -16.32 7.68 -30.14
N GLU A 83 -15.50 8.47 -29.45
CA GLU A 83 -15.55 8.67 -27.99
C GLU A 83 -15.25 7.39 -27.20
N ILE A 84 -14.41 6.51 -27.75
CA ILE A 84 -14.05 5.23 -27.12
C ILE A 84 -12.58 5.28 -26.70
N ALA A 85 -12.30 4.85 -25.46
CA ALA A 85 -10.93 4.71 -25.00
C ALA A 85 -10.23 3.56 -25.74
N GLY A 86 -9.00 3.80 -26.19
CA GLY A 86 -8.18 2.78 -26.82
C GLY A 86 -7.69 1.73 -25.82
N SER A 87 -7.21 0.60 -26.35
CA SER A 87 -6.55 -0.42 -25.53
C SER A 87 -5.22 0.07 -24.96
N LEU A 88 -4.75 -0.62 -23.93
CA LEU A 88 -3.40 -0.40 -23.41
C LEU A 88 -2.35 -0.72 -24.48
N LEU A 89 -1.36 0.15 -24.63
CA LEU A 89 -0.28 0.05 -25.58
C LEU A 89 0.90 -0.70 -24.97
N GLU A 90 1.42 -1.68 -25.70
CA GLU A 90 2.59 -2.47 -25.29
C GLU A 90 3.90 -1.66 -25.28
N LYS A 91 3.97 -0.65 -26.16
CA LYS A 91 5.18 0.15 -26.42
C LYS A 91 4.92 1.63 -26.27
N ASP A 92 6.00 2.39 -26.10
CA ASP A 92 5.98 3.85 -26.16
C ASP A 92 5.17 4.32 -27.39
N PRO A 93 4.13 5.15 -27.21
CA PRO A 93 3.36 5.73 -28.32
C PRO A 93 4.22 6.37 -29.41
N ASN A 94 5.35 6.98 -29.05
CA ASN A 94 6.28 7.61 -30.00
C ASN A 94 6.97 6.59 -30.92
N ARG A 95 6.99 5.31 -30.55
CA ARG A 95 7.52 4.21 -31.39
C ARG A 95 6.46 3.56 -32.24
N LEU A 96 5.18 3.75 -31.92
CA LEU A 96 4.05 3.19 -32.65
C LEU A 96 3.54 4.13 -33.73
N CYS A 97 3.79 5.42 -33.57
CA CYS A 97 3.35 6.44 -34.51
C CYS A 97 4.42 6.62 -35.62
N GLY A 98 3.99 6.70 -36.88
CA GLY A 98 4.87 6.81 -38.06
C GLY A 98 5.41 8.22 -38.30
N GLU A 99 5.78 8.58 -39.54
CA GLU A 99 6.30 9.92 -39.87
C GLU A 99 5.30 11.08 -39.62
N HIS A 100 4.03 10.78 -39.35
CA HIS A 100 2.94 11.75 -39.22
C HIS A 100 2.60 12.13 -37.78
N CYS A 101 3.40 11.75 -36.78
CA CYS A 101 3.14 12.21 -35.42
C CYS A 101 3.44 13.69 -35.31
N GLU A 102 2.44 14.48 -34.97
CA GLU A 102 2.70 15.83 -34.51
C GLU A 102 3.57 15.75 -33.24
N ARG A 103 4.74 16.39 -33.31
CA ARG A 103 5.68 16.46 -32.21
C ARG A 103 5.00 17.23 -31.08
N GLN A 104 4.46 16.55 -30.08
CA GLN A 104 3.83 17.20 -28.92
C GLN A 104 4.82 17.90 -27.98
N THR A 105 6.10 18.01 -28.37
CA THR A 105 7.04 18.89 -27.71
C THR A 105 6.81 20.32 -28.18
N ILE A 106 6.27 21.17 -27.30
CA ILE A 106 6.29 22.62 -27.46
C ILE A 106 7.72 23.01 -27.85
N ASN A 107 7.87 23.65 -29.01
CA ASN A 107 9.13 24.09 -29.60
C ASN A 107 10.12 24.61 -28.55
N GLY A 108 11.24 23.90 -28.35
CA GLY A 108 12.30 24.39 -27.46
C GLY A 108 13.39 23.43 -26.98
N ASP A 109 13.42 22.15 -27.36
CA ASP A 109 14.56 21.30 -26.94
C ASP A 109 14.92 20.19 -27.94
N GLU A 110 15.27 20.59 -29.16
CA GLU A 110 16.15 19.78 -30.01
C GLU A 110 17.56 19.78 -29.40
N GLY A 111 17.83 18.85 -28.48
CA GLY A 111 19.20 18.64 -28.00
C GLY A 111 19.32 18.14 -26.57
N ARG A 112 18.29 18.24 -25.73
CA ARG A 112 18.32 17.47 -24.49
C ARG A 112 18.07 16.01 -24.82
N LYS A 113 19.17 15.25 -24.89
CA LYS A 113 19.21 13.97 -24.18
C LYS A 113 18.69 14.31 -22.78
N VAL A 114 17.39 14.14 -22.56
CA VAL A 114 16.87 13.87 -21.23
C VAL A 114 17.45 12.50 -20.90
N GLY A 115 18.76 12.49 -20.60
CA GLY A 115 19.23 11.65 -19.54
C GLY A 115 18.31 12.05 -18.42
N ASP A 116 17.31 11.22 -18.21
CA ASP A 116 16.41 11.21 -17.08
C ASP A 116 17.33 10.98 -15.88
N LYS A 117 18.11 12.02 -15.55
CA LYS A 117 18.62 12.26 -14.23
C LYS A 117 17.36 12.69 -13.48
N ARG A 118 16.43 11.74 -13.30
CA ARG A 118 15.86 11.57 -11.98
C ARG A 118 17.07 11.68 -11.10
N ARG A 119 17.15 12.79 -10.38
CA ARG A 119 17.87 12.82 -9.14
C ARG A 119 17.06 11.88 -8.25
N GLY A 120 17.07 10.59 -8.59
CA GLY A 120 17.00 9.53 -7.62
C GLY A 120 18.10 9.98 -6.69
N ILE A 121 17.66 10.45 -5.54
CA ILE A 121 18.56 10.51 -4.41
C ILE A 121 19.11 9.09 -4.41
N ASN A 122 20.37 8.93 -4.82
CA ASN A 122 21.15 7.75 -4.48
C ASN A 122 21.31 7.84 -2.97
N THR A 123 20.21 7.73 -2.24
CA THR A 123 20.19 7.20 -0.91
C THR A 123 20.62 5.79 -1.19
N ALA A 124 21.94 5.63 -1.13
CA ALA A 124 22.60 4.37 -0.94
C ALA A 124 21.67 3.51 -0.11
N ASN A 125 21.28 2.36 -0.62
CA ASN A 125 21.22 1.02 -0.02
C ASN A 125 21.22 0.97 1.53
N ASP A 126 20.57 1.92 2.16
CA ASP A 126 20.59 2.13 3.59
C ASP A 126 19.22 1.68 4.02
N SER A 127 19.18 0.41 4.41
CA SER A 127 18.03 -0.30 4.95
C SER A 127 17.43 0.38 6.19
N THR A 128 17.99 1.52 6.62
CA THR A 128 17.53 2.34 7.73
C THR A 128 16.54 3.44 7.34
N LEU A 129 16.34 3.71 6.04
CA LEU A 129 15.38 4.72 5.62
C LEU A 129 13.92 4.25 5.82
N PRO A 130 13.05 5.09 6.42
CA PRO A 130 11.64 4.77 6.56
C PRO A 130 10.99 4.51 5.19
N LEU A 131 10.08 3.53 5.13
CA LEU A 131 9.41 3.17 3.88
C LEU A 131 8.52 4.32 3.36
N GLU A 132 8.11 5.23 4.23
CA GLU A 132 7.35 6.45 3.94
C GLU A 132 8.10 7.38 2.99
N VAL A 133 9.44 7.42 3.05
CA VAL A 133 10.26 8.32 2.21
C VAL A 133 10.78 7.67 0.93
N VAL A 134 10.64 6.34 0.78
CA VAL A 134 11.02 5.63 -0.44
C VAL A 134 10.21 6.18 -1.63
N THR A 135 10.89 6.53 -2.72
CA THR A 135 10.22 7.02 -3.94
C THR A 135 9.86 5.85 -4.85
N ASP A 136 8.94 6.07 -5.80
CA ASP A 136 8.53 5.04 -6.77
C ASP A 136 8.06 3.74 -6.08
N LYS A 137 7.26 3.86 -5.03
CA LYS A 137 6.63 2.71 -4.35
C LYS A 137 5.65 2.01 -5.28
N GLY A 138 5.51 0.70 -5.12
CA GLY A 138 4.44 -0.05 -5.76
C GLY A 138 3.05 0.36 -5.21
N PRO A 139 1.97 0.15 -5.97
CA PRO A 139 0.62 0.44 -5.51
C PRO A 139 0.24 -0.28 -4.22
N LEU A 140 0.60 -1.56 -4.04
CA LEU A 140 0.25 -2.31 -2.83
C LEU A 140 0.97 -1.73 -1.61
N LEU A 141 2.28 -1.48 -1.71
CA LEU A 141 3.02 -0.84 -0.63
C LEU A 141 2.42 0.53 -0.26
N THR A 142 2.00 1.31 -1.26
CA THR A 142 1.35 2.62 -1.03
C THR A 142 0.04 2.46 -0.24
N ILE A 143 -0.78 1.47 -0.58
CA ILE A 143 -2.02 1.17 0.13
C ILE A 143 -1.73 0.68 1.55
N VAL A 144 -0.69 -0.13 1.76
CA VAL A 144 -0.33 -0.71 3.06
C VAL A 144 0.23 0.34 4.03
N LEU A 145 1.02 1.30 3.55
CA LEU A 145 1.57 2.36 4.39
C LEU A 145 0.48 3.30 4.95
N ALA A 146 -0.64 3.46 4.25
CA ALA A 146 -1.71 4.36 4.73
C ALA A 146 -2.32 3.91 6.08
N PRO A 147 -2.68 2.63 6.31
CA PRO A 147 -3.17 2.15 7.59
C PRO A 147 -2.08 1.59 8.52
N PHE A 148 -0.92 1.13 8.02
CA PHE A 148 0.13 0.48 8.83
C PHE A 148 1.45 1.26 8.96
N GLY A 149 1.66 2.32 8.19
CA GLY A 149 2.87 3.13 8.25
C GLY A 149 3.03 3.87 9.58
N ASP A 150 4.18 4.52 9.76
CA ASP A 150 4.46 5.26 10.97
C ASP A 150 3.40 6.34 11.24
N THR A 151 2.90 6.40 12.47
CA THR A 151 1.83 7.31 12.92
C THR A 151 0.46 7.12 12.25
N SER A 152 0.29 6.06 11.45
CA SER A 152 -0.99 5.70 10.85
C SER A 152 -2.01 5.20 11.89
N PHE A 153 -3.25 5.02 11.45
CA PHE A 153 -4.36 4.64 12.33
C PHE A 153 -4.16 3.28 13.04
N ILE A 154 -3.80 2.22 12.31
CA ILE A 154 -3.63 0.89 12.92
C ILE A 154 -2.37 0.87 13.79
N GLN A 155 -1.27 1.42 13.27
CA GLN A 155 0.01 1.52 13.99
C GLN A 155 -0.16 2.26 15.33
N SER A 156 -0.82 3.42 15.33
CA SER A 156 -1.01 4.22 16.54
C SER A 156 -1.87 3.52 17.60
N ARG A 157 -2.91 2.81 17.17
CA ARG A 157 -3.81 2.07 18.08
C ARG A 157 -3.18 0.83 18.67
N GLN A 158 -2.31 0.17 17.92
CA GLN A 158 -1.54 -0.97 18.41
C GLN A 158 -0.42 -0.53 19.34
N ALA A 159 0.27 0.58 19.04
CA ALA A 159 1.34 1.12 19.89
C ALA A 159 0.83 1.70 21.21
N HIS A 160 -0.37 2.30 21.20
CA HIS A 160 -0.96 2.98 22.36
C HIS A 160 -2.39 2.49 22.65
N PRO A 161 -2.61 1.19 22.92
CA PRO A 161 -3.95 0.62 23.06
C PRO A 161 -4.74 1.25 24.22
N GLN A 162 -4.03 1.66 25.28
CA GLN A 162 -4.61 2.33 26.45
C GLN A 162 -5.22 3.70 26.11
N ALA A 163 -4.68 4.43 25.13
CA ALA A 163 -5.15 5.77 24.74
C ALA A 163 -6.43 5.72 23.89
N TYR A 164 -6.70 4.58 23.25
CA TYR A 164 -7.84 4.38 22.36
C TYR A 164 -8.85 3.35 22.88
N ALA A 165 -8.62 2.82 24.08
CA ALA A 165 -9.58 1.99 24.79
C ALA A 165 -10.75 2.88 25.25
N SER A 166 -11.86 2.84 24.52
CA SER A 166 -13.09 3.50 24.95
C SER A 166 -13.70 2.75 26.13
N VAL A 167 -13.90 3.43 27.26
CA VAL A 167 -14.85 2.99 28.29
C VAL A 167 -16.25 3.41 27.82
N ILE A 168 -16.90 2.58 27.01
CA ILE A 168 -18.29 2.82 26.60
C ILE A 168 -19.19 2.34 27.74
N TYR A 169 -19.60 3.26 28.62
CA TYR A 169 -20.74 3.03 29.51
C TYR A 169 -22.04 3.24 28.72
N LEU A 170 -22.43 2.27 27.91
CA LEU A 170 -23.78 2.24 27.35
C LEU A 170 -24.37 0.85 27.55
N TRP A 171 -25.62 0.83 28.00
CA TRP A 171 -26.44 -0.31 28.36
C TRP A 171 -26.77 -1.19 27.14
N SER A 172 -25.76 -1.74 26.49
CA SER A 172 -25.85 -2.83 25.52
C SER A 172 -24.42 -3.22 25.14
N ARG A 173 -23.93 -4.33 25.69
CA ARG A 173 -22.73 -5.10 25.30
C ARG A 173 -21.82 -4.43 24.24
N SER A 174 -20.83 -3.66 24.68
CA SER A 174 -19.69 -3.26 23.84
C SER A 174 -18.43 -3.15 24.70
N LEU A 175 -17.42 -3.97 24.38
CA LEU A 175 -16.22 -4.23 25.17
C LEU A 175 -15.03 -3.35 24.74
N PRO A 176 -14.06 -3.10 25.65
CA PRO A 176 -12.90 -2.25 25.38
C PRO A 176 -11.98 -2.90 24.34
N MET A 177 -11.68 -2.18 23.25
CA MET A 177 -10.70 -2.63 22.24
C MET A 177 -9.28 -2.31 22.69
N GLN A 178 -8.47 -3.33 23.00
CA GLN A 178 -7.03 -3.16 23.19
C GLN A 178 -6.26 -3.84 22.05
N GLY A 179 -5.37 -3.09 21.41
CA GLY A 179 -4.44 -3.56 20.38
C GLY A 179 -3.25 -4.33 20.99
N LEU A 180 -2.86 -5.45 20.39
CA LEU A 180 -1.60 -6.14 20.64
C LEU A 180 -0.46 -5.40 19.92
N VAL A 181 0.62 -5.11 20.63
CA VAL A 181 1.88 -4.60 20.07
C VAL A 181 2.67 -5.80 19.54
N LEU A 182 2.75 -5.95 18.22
CA LEU A 182 3.74 -6.80 17.59
C LEU A 182 4.53 -5.98 16.58
N SER A 183 5.82 -5.86 16.87
CA SER A 183 6.79 -5.10 16.10
C SER A 183 6.97 -5.66 14.68
N TRP A 184 7.32 -4.76 13.77
CA TRP A 184 7.94 -5.10 12.49
C TRP A 184 9.15 -6.00 12.73
N LEU A 185 9.25 -7.07 11.96
CA LEU A 185 10.52 -7.77 11.74
C LEU A 185 11.00 -7.35 10.34
N PRO A 186 12.24 -6.84 10.22
CA PRO A 186 12.86 -6.57 8.92
C PRO A 186 13.09 -7.85 8.13
#